data_AF-A0A238WQ81-F1
#
_entry.id   AF-A0A238WQ81-F1
#
_cell.length_a   1.000
_cell.length_b   1.000
_cell.length_c   1.000
_cell.angle_alpha   90.00
_cell.angle_beta   90.00
_cell.angle_gamma   90.00
#
_symmetry.space_group_name_H-M   'P 1'
#
loop_
_entity.id
_entity.type
_entity.pdbx_description
1 polymer ?
#
loop_
_entity_poly.entity_id
_entity_poly.type
_entity_poly.pdbx_seq_one_letter_code
_entity_poly.pdbx_strand_id
1 'polypeptide(L)'
;MKNKIVNALFFLIALLFLESCTNDELVPYYPEQKAGKLVIRGYNARADSIQIAVNGKIIKIGNKNAFVKNIVKDYDFVIYENAPKDVVITNKRSKEILHSYHITSNKSIDTISFYHKKDLWVDNVLATKPGVLTKAGNAGFKFIFPTFNRYSNTAYKGNLDGIIRKLDGGTVAVAQNIGQNQYSTFVEFPASLPPIIKMELVKHGTTESYIPGKQVFVVMLMTKDKSRLIVLDEKKNDSGQFSSVDGSLNLLDFFEF
;
A
#
# COMPACT_ATOMS: atom_id res chain seq x y z
N MET A 1 -76.13 12.26 -26.04
CA MET A 1 -75.14 11.87 -25.00
C MET A 1 -74.37 10.58 -25.34
N LYS A 2 -74.99 9.56 -25.94
CA LYS A 2 -74.33 8.27 -26.30
C LYS A 2 -73.02 8.41 -27.10
N ASN A 3 -72.97 9.22 -28.15
CA ASN A 3 -71.77 9.31 -29.01
C ASN A 3 -70.56 10.01 -28.36
N LYS A 4 -70.78 10.91 -27.39
CA LYS A 4 -69.66 11.57 -26.67
C LYS A 4 -68.98 10.62 -25.69
N ILE A 5 -69.74 9.72 -25.07
CA ILE A 5 -69.22 8.72 -24.14
C ILE A 5 -68.41 7.65 -24.89
N VAL A 6 -68.90 7.20 -26.05
CA VAL A 6 -68.19 6.22 -26.88
C VAL A 6 -66.87 6.79 -27.41
N ASN A 7 -66.86 8.04 -27.89
CA ASN A 7 -65.64 8.68 -28.36
C ASN A 7 -64.64 8.94 -27.23
N ALA A 8 -65.11 9.32 -26.03
CA ALA A 8 -64.25 9.46 -24.86
C ALA A 8 -63.65 8.12 -24.42
N LEU A 9 -64.40 7.02 -24.51
CA LEU A 9 -63.93 5.68 -24.20
C LEU A 9 -62.86 5.20 -25.19
N PHE A 10 -63.07 5.42 -26.49
CA PHE A 10 -62.05 5.11 -27.51
C PHE A 10 -60.78 5.94 -27.34
N PHE A 11 -60.90 7.22 -26.96
CA PHE A 11 -59.76 8.08 -26.68
C PHE A 11 -59.00 7.63 -25.44
N LEU A 12 -59.70 7.21 -24.38
CA LEU A 12 -59.10 6.67 -23.15
C LEU A 12 -58.36 5.34 -23.41
N ILE A 13 -58.95 4.46 -24.22
CA ILE A 13 -58.31 3.21 -24.64
C ILE A 13 -57.05 3.49 -25.46
N ALA A 14 -57.10 4.45 -26.39
CA ALA A 14 -55.92 4.86 -27.15
C ALA A 14 -54.80 5.45 -26.27
N LEU A 15 -55.15 6.23 -25.24
CA LEU A 15 -54.21 6.73 -24.24
C LEU A 15 -53.56 5.61 -23.41
N LEU A 16 -54.34 4.59 -23.01
CA LEU A 16 -53.82 3.42 -22.30
C LEU A 16 -52.86 2.58 -23.16
N PHE A 17 -53.07 2.52 -24.48
CA PHE A 17 -52.13 1.87 -25.40
C PHE A 17 -50.85 2.69 -25.61
N LEU A 18 -50.91 4.02 -25.54
CA LEU A 18 -49.72 4.90 -25.63
C LEU A 18 -48.84 4.86 -24.37
N GLU A 19 -49.42 4.60 -23.19
CA GLU A 19 -48.66 4.41 -21.94
C GLU A 19 -47.98 3.04 -21.85
N SER A 20 -48.39 2.04 -22.66
CA SER A 20 -47.76 0.71 -22.65
C SER A 20 -46.35 0.66 -23.27
N CYS A 21 -45.88 1.76 -23.88
CA CYS A 21 -44.55 1.91 -24.45
C CYS A 21 -43.58 2.73 -23.58
N THR A 22 -43.88 2.99 -22.30
CA THR A 22 -43.04 3.84 -21.44
C THR A 22 -42.14 3.09 -20.45
N ASN A 23 -42.17 1.76 -20.43
CA ASN A 23 -41.31 0.96 -19.55
C ASN A 23 -40.61 -0.18 -20.30
N ASP A 24 -39.77 0.18 -21.27
CA ASP A 24 -38.50 -0.53 -21.39
C ASP A 24 -37.51 0.29 -20.57
N GLU A 25 -37.33 -0.08 -19.29
CA GLU A 25 -36.09 0.29 -18.62
C GLU A 25 -34.98 -0.25 -19.51
N LEU A 26 -34.30 0.67 -20.24
CA LEU A 26 -33.12 0.38 -21.03
C LEU A 26 -31.98 0.00 -20.07
N VAL A 27 -32.13 -1.13 -19.39
CA VAL A 27 -31.06 -1.76 -18.63
C VAL A 27 -30.18 -2.44 -19.68
N PRO A 28 -28.93 -1.98 -19.86
CA PRO A 28 -28.06 -2.57 -20.86
C PRO A 28 -27.89 -4.07 -20.57
N TYR A 29 -28.17 -4.90 -21.58
CA TYR A 29 -28.09 -6.37 -21.50
C TYR A 29 -26.67 -6.85 -21.10
N TYR A 30 -25.66 -6.05 -21.42
CA TYR A 30 -24.30 -6.25 -20.94
C TYR A 30 -23.96 -5.19 -19.90
N PRO A 31 -23.43 -5.58 -18.73
CA PRO A 31 -22.89 -4.60 -17.78
C PRO A 31 -21.79 -3.79 -18.47
N GLU A 32 -21.70 -2.50 -18.14
CA GLU A 32 -20.71 -1.60 -18.71
C GLU A 32 -19.30 -2.19 -18.51
N GLN A 33 -18.55 -2.27 -19.61
CA GLN A 33 -17.20 -2.83 -19.61
C GLN A 33 -16.19 -1.70 -19.58
N LYS A 34 -15.27 -1.75 -18.60
CA LYS A 34 -14.12 -0.86 -18.55
C LYS A 34 -12.87 -1.69 -18.78
N ALA A 35 -12.14 -1.36 -19.84
CA ALA A 35 -10.81 -1.92 -20.04
C ALA A 35 -9.92 -1.51 -18.86
N GLY A 36 -9.33 -2.49 -18.19
CA GLY A 36 -8.39 -2.29 -17.09
C GLY A 36 -6.98 -2.71 -17.51
N LYS A 37 -6.00 -1.99 -16.98
CA LYS A 37 -4.60 -2.40 -17.05
C LYS A 37 -4.07 -2.45 -15.63
N LEU A 38 -3.45 -3.58 -15.26
CA LEU A 38 -2.80 -3.76 -13.97
C LEU A 38 -1.30 -3.92 -14.21
N VAL A 39 -0.56 -2.97 -13.68
CA VAL A 39 0.89 -2.99 -13.61
C VAL A 39 1.29 -3.60 -12.27
N ILE A 40 2.05 -4.68 -12.30
CA ILE A 40 2.58 -5.34 -11.11
C ILE A 40 4.08 -5.01 -11.03
N ARG A 41 4.47 -4.42 -9.90
CA ARG A 41 5.86 -4.07 -9.55
C ARG A 41 6.18 -4.59 -8.15
N GLY A 42 6.67 -5.81 -8.07
CA GLY A 42 6.93 -6.49 -6.80
C GLY A 42 8.40 -6.82 -6.58
N TYR A 43 8.83 -6.92 -5.32
CA TYR A 43 10.10 -7.54 -4.96
C TYR A 43 9.90 -8.59 -3.86
N ASN A 44 10.21 -9.85 -4.16
CA ASN A 44 10.19 -10.95 -3.20
C ASN A 44 11.62 -11.29 -2.72
N ALA A 45 11.97 -10.85 -1.52
CA ALA A 45 13.26 -11.13 -0.89
C ALA A 45 13.33 -12.50 -0.18
N ARG A 46 12.27 -13.32 -0.23
CA ARG A 46 12.30 -14.69 0.32
C ARG A 46 13.07 -15.64 -0.60
N ALA A 47 13.63 -16.69 0.00
CA ALA A 47 14.20 -17.82 -0.74
C ALA A 47 13.12 -18.60 -1.51
N ASP A 48 11.94 -18.76 -0.90
CA ASP A 48 10.79 -19.37 -1.57
C ASP A 48 10.18 -18.40 -2.59
N SER A 49 9.76 -18.97 -3.72
CA SER A 49 9.05 -18.23 -4.76
C SER A 49 7.58 -17.97 -4.42
N ILE A 50 7.03 -16.87 -4.93
CA ILE A 50 5.61 -16.53 -4.84
C ILE A 50 4.89 -16.73 -6.16
N GLN A 51 3.59 -17.01 -6.13
CA GLN A 51 2.72 -17.04 -7.30
C GLN A 51 1.69 -15.92 -7.19
N ILE A 52 1.38 -15.29 -8.31
CA ILE A 52 0.36 -14.24 -8.41
C ILE A 52 -0.77 -14.78 -9.26
N ALA A 53 -2.00 -14.72 -8.77
CA ALA A 53 -3.19 -15.14 -9.50
C ALA A 53 -4.19 -13.99 -9.58
N VAL A 54 -4.80 -13.80 -10.75
CA VAL A 54 -5.91 -12.86 -10.95
C VAL A 54 -7.18 -13.67 -11.21
N ASN A 55 -8.19 -13.54 -10.35
CA ASN A 55 -9.41 -14.36 -10.37
C ASN A 55 -9.10 -15.87 -10.47
N GLY A 56 -8.16 -16.33 -9.64
CA GLY A 56 -7.74 -17.74 -9.60
C GLY A 56 -6.83 -18.17 -10.77
N LYS A 57 -6.64 -17.35 -11.81
CA LYS A 57 -5.72 -17.66 -12.92
C LYS A 57 -4.32 -17.17 -12.62
N ILE A 58 -3.37 -18.10 -12.52
CA ILE A 58 -1.96 -17.79 -12.26
C ILE A 58 -1.37 -17.00 -13.43
N ILE A 59 -0.77 -15.84 -13.13
CA ILE A 59 -0.04 -15.01 -14.07
C ILE A 59 1.29 -15.68 -14.44
N LYS A 60 1.60 -15.69 -15.73
CA LYS A 60 2.90 -16.12 -16.26
C LYS A 60 3.68 -14.92 -16.79
N ILE A 61 4.98 -14.89 -16.51
CA ILE A 61 5.95 -13.96 -17.13
C ILE A 61 6.92 -14.83 -17.93
N GLY A 62 6.79 -14.81 -19.25
CA GLY A 62 7.41 -15.82 -20.12
C GLY A 62 6.98 -17.23 -19.71
N ASN A 63 7.94 -18.11 -19.47
CA ASN A 63 7.70 -19.50 -19.03
C ASN A 63 7.59 -19.66 -17.50
N LYS A 64 7.73 -18.56 -16.73
CA LYS A 64 7.73 -18.61 -15.26
C LYS A 64 6.34 -18.26 -14.71
N ASN A 65 5.85 -19.08 -13.80
CA ASN A 65 4.59 -18.87 -13.05
C ASN A 65 4.83 -18.68 -11.54
N ALA A 66 6.08 -18.43 -11.16
CA ALA A 66 6.52 -18.21 -9.81
C ALA A 66 7.78 -17.35 -9.78
N PHE A 67 7.91 -16.52 -8.75
CA PHE A 67 8.82 -15.38 -8.78
C PHE A 67 9.63 -15.24 -7.48
N VAL A 68 10.91 -14.91 -7.66
CA VAL A 68 11.85 -14.51 -6.61
C VAL A 68 12.51 -13.19 -7.06
N LYS A 69 12.92 -12.35 -6.11
CA LYS A 69 13.48 -11.02 -6.36
C LYS A 69 12.50 -10.13 -7.14
N ASN A 70 12.99 -9.41 -8.15
CA ASN A 70 12.23 -8.42 -8.91
C ASN A 70 11.14 -9.06 -9.78
N ILE A 71 9.95 -8.46 -9.78
CA ILE A 71 8.75 -8.87 -10.48
C ILE A 71 8.18 -7.65 -11.21
N VAL A 72 8.35 -7.62 -12.52
CA VAL A 72 7.84 -6.55 -13.38
C VAL A 72 6.93 -7.17 -14.42
N LYS A 73 5.64 -6.84 -14.38
CA LYS A 73 4.67 -7.34 -15.35
C LYS A 73 3.55 -6.34 -15.57
N ASP A 74 3.23 -6.12 -16.83
CA ASP A 74 1.98 -5.48 -17.22
C ASP A 74 0.97 -6.59 -17.55
N TYR A 75 -0.24 -6.48 -16.99
CA TYR A 75 -1.33 -7.44 -17.11
C TYR A 75 -2.61 -6.72 -17.50
N ASP A 76 -3.09 -6.94 -18.72
CA ASP A 76 -4.32 -6.34 -19.21
C ASP A 76 -5.52 -7.23 -18.84
N PHE A 77 -6.62 -6.62 -18.40
CA PHE A 77 -7.84 -7.34 -18.01
C PHE A 77 -9.07 -6.44 -18.14
N VAL A 78 -10.24 -7.02 -18.45
CA VAL A 78 -11.49 -6.26 -18.50
C VAL A 78 -12.16 -6.29 -17.13
N ILE A 79 -12.55 -5.12 -16.62
CA ILE A 79 -13.34 -4.94 -15.40
C ILE A 79 -14.79 -4.68 -15.82
N TYR A 80 -15.72 -5.41 -15.21
CA TYR A 80 -17.16 -5.17 -15.37
C TYR A 80 -17.66 -4.48 -14.10
N GLU A 81 -18.63 -3.57 -14.20
CA GLU A 81 -19.10 -2.77 -13.06
C GLU A 81 -19.47 -3.57 -11.81
N ASN A 82 -19.92 -4.82 -11.97
CA ASN A 82 -20.33 -5.71 -10.88
C ASN A 82 -19.46 -6.97 -10.73
N ALA A 83 -18.29 -7.02 -11.38
CA ALA A 83 -17.38 -8.17 -11.29
C ALA A 83 -16.01 -7.73 -10.77
N PRO A 84 -15.79 -7.75 -9.44
CA PRO A 84 -14.49 -7.41 -8.88
C PRO A 84 -13.40 -8.37 -9.36
N LYS A 85 -12.17 -7.90 -9.26
CA LYS A 85 -10.98 -8.64 -9.65
C LYS A 85 -10.08 -8.82 -8.43
N ASP A 86 -9.90 -10.08 -8.04
CA ASP A 86 -9.03 -10.44 -6.93
C ASP A 86 -7.65 -10.80 -7.44
N VAL A 87 -6.64 -10.10 -6.93
CA VAL A 87 -5.24 -10.43 -7.16
C VAL A 87 -4.71 -11.07 -5.88
N VAL A 88 -4.44 -12.38 -5.93
CA VAL A 88 -3.99 -13.16 -4.78
C VAL A 88 -2.52 -13.51 -4.95
N ILE A 89 -1.72 -13.20 -3.94
CA ILE A 89 -0.29 -13.53 -3.89
C ILE A 89 -0.10 -14.64 -2.87
N THR A 90 0.49 -15.75 -3.30
CA THR A 90 0.67 -16.96 -2.48
C THR A 90 2.11 -17.41 -2.45
N ASN A 91 2.52 -18.05 -1.36
CA ASN A 91 3.75 -18.82 -1.33
C ASN A 91 3.57 -20.08 -2.20
N LYS A 92 4.47 -20.29 -3.18
CA LYS A 92 4.37 -21.43 -4.10
C LYS A 92 4.40 -22.78 -3.39
N ARG A 93 5.25 -22.90 -2.37
CA ARG A 93 5.53 -24.15 -1.65
C ARG A 93 4.47 -24.42 -0.59
N SER A 94 4.26 -23.49 0.34
CA SER A 94 3.32 -23.69 1.47
C SER A 94 1.86 -23.46 1.10
N LYS A 95 1.57 -22.84 -0.05
CA LYS A 95 0.21 -22.41 -0.47
C LYS A 95 -0.44 -21.36 0.44
N GLU A 96 0.31 -20.82 1.38
CA GLU A 96 -0.10 -19.70 2.23
C GLU A 96 -0.44 -18.47 1.37
N ILE A 97 -1.56 -17.82 1.66
CA ILE A 97 -1.91 -16.51 1.10
C ILE A 97 -1.10 -15.46 1.83
N LEU A 98 -0.25 -14.75 1.10
CA LEU A 98 0.63 -13.71 1.62
C LEU A 98 -0.05 -12.36 1.61
N HIS A 99 -0.79 -12.06 0.54
CA HIS A 99 -1.56 -10.83 0.41
C HIS A 99 -2.64 -10.98 -0.66
N SER A 100 -3.66 -10.12 -0.62
CA SER A 100 -4.72 -10.07 -1.62
C SER A 100 -5.15 -8.62 -1.88
N TYR A 101 -5.37 -8.30 -3.14
CA TYR A 101 -5.91 -7.01 -3.59
C TYR A 101 -7.29 -7.21 -4.18
N HIS A 102 -8.22 -6.34 -3.80
CA HIS A 102 -9.58 -6.35 -4.32
C HIS A 102 -9.79 -5.13 -5.21
N ILE A 103 -9.84 -5.35 -6.53
CA ILE A 103 -9.98 -4.30 -7.53
C ILE A 103 -11.45 -4.23 -7.94
N THR A 104 -12.03 -3.03 -7.89
CA THR A 104 -13.42 -2.77 -8.30
C THR A 104 -13.44 -1.69 -9.37
N SER A 105 -14.56 -1.58 -10.10
CA SER A 105 -14.82 -0.51 -11.07
C SER A 105 -14.69 0.90 -10.46
N ASN A 106 -15.08 1.06 -9.18
CA ASN A 106 -15.07 2.34 -8.47
C ASN A 106 -13.71 2.68 -7.84
N LYS A 107 -12.84 1.68 -7.66
CA LYS A 107 -11.45 1.84 -7.18
C LYS A 107 -10.53 1.11 -8.15
N SER A 108 -10.34 1.70 -9.33
CA SER A 108 -9.38 1.16 -10.29
C SER A 108 -7.96 1.31 -9.72
N ILE A 109 -7.35 0.18 -9.37
CA ILE A 109 -5.92 0.11 -9.09
C ILE A 109 -5.25 -0.23 -10.41
N ASP A 110 -4.57 0.76 -10.98
CA ASP A 110 -3.77 0.60 -12.20
C ASP A 110 -2.41 -0.03 -11.90
N THR A 111 -1.88 0.15 -10.69
CA THR A 111 -0.58 -0.37 -10.27
C THR A 111 -0.66 -1.01 -8.89
N ILE A 112 -0.28 -2.29 -8.79
CA ILE A 112 0.05 -2.95 -7.53
C ILE A 112 1.56 -2.95 -7.38
N SER A 113 2.06 -2.41 -6.27
CA SER A 113 3.48 -2.40 -5.98
C SER A 113 3.76 -2.85 -4.56
N PHE A 114 4.68 -3.81 -4.36
CA PHE A 114 4.91 -4.39 -3.04
C PHE A 114 6.34 -4.87 -2.82
N TYR A 115 6.79 -4.83 -1.57
CA TYR A 115 7.98 -5.51 -1.09
C TYR A 115 7.60 -6.60 -0.10
N HIS A 116 8.22 -7.78 -0.23
CA HIS A 116 7.97 -8.90 0.67
C HIS A 116 9.27 -9.54 1.14
N LYS A 117 9.44 -9.68 2.46
CA LYS A 117 10.54 -10.40 3.09
C LYS A 117 10.06 -11.10 4.36
N LYS A 118 10.14 -12.43 4.40
CA LYS A 118 9.72 -13.24 5.54
C LYS A 118 8.32 -12.82 6.03
N ASP A 119 8.21 -12.17 7.19
CA ASP A 119 6.95 -11.72 7.80
C ASP A 119 6.65 -10.24 7.47
N LEU A 120 7.54 -9.54 6.77
CA LEU A 120 7.41 -8.14 6.39
C LEU A 120 6.77 -8.03 5.01
N TRP A 121 5.64 -7.35 4.95
CA TRP A 121 4.97 -6.93 3.73
C TRP A 121 4.89 -5.40 3.72
N VAL A 122 5.32 -4.77 2.62
CA VAL A 122 5.16 -3.33 2.39
C VAL A 122 4.32 -3.19 1.15
N ASP A 123 3.15 -2.59 1.30
CA ASP A 123 2.25 -2.33 0.18
C ASP A 123 2.46 -0.93 -0.39
N ASN A 124 2.04 -0.74 -1.64
CA ASN A 124 2.10 0.52 -2.38
C ASN A 124 3.47 1.20 -2.33
N VAL A 125 4.54 0.42 -2.52
CA VAL A 125 5.92 0.91 -2.41
C VAL A 125 6.20 2.06 -3.38
N LEU A 126 5.56 2.09 -4.56
CA LEU A 126 5.73 3.14 -5.57
C LEU A 126 4.81 4.36 -5.37
N ALA A 127 3.94 4.36 -4.36
CA ALA A 127 3.02 5.48 -4.10
C ALA A 127 3.73 6.74 -3.57
N THR A 128 5.00 6.64 -3.18
CA THR A 128 5.78 7.78 -2.68
C THR A 128 7.17 7.78 -3.27
N LYS A 129 7.55 8.89 -3.92
CA LYS A 129 8.93 9.08 -4.36
C LYS A 129 9.85 9.28 -3.16
N PRO A 130 11.13 8.89 -3.27
CA PRO A 130 12.15 9.38 -2.34
C PRO A 130 12.14 10.91 -2.36
N GLY A 131 12.22 11.55 -1.18
CA GLY A 131 12.31 13.00 -1.11
C GLY A 131 13.57 13.51 -1.81
N VAL A 132 13.52 14.74 -2.30
CA VAL A 132 14.63 15.37 -3.02
C VAL A 132 15.45 16.22 -2.04
N LEU A 133 16.76 16.05 -2.03
CA LEU A 133 17.66 16.86 -1.20
C LEU A 133 17.67 18.31 -1.70
N THR A 134 17.55 19.26 -0.79
CA THR A 134 17.64 20.68 -1.09
C THR A 134 19.08 21.17 -1.18
N LYS A 135 20.04 20.49 -0.53
CA LYS A 135 21.46 20.87 -0.54
C LYS A 135 22.40 19.68 -0.67
N ALA A 136 23.48 19.85 -1.43
CA ALA A 136 24.61 18.95 -1.40
C ALA A 136 25.24 18.94 0.01
N GLY A 137 25.71 17.79 0.44
CA GLY A 137 26.21 17.53 1.79
C GLY A 137 25.14 17.05 2.77
N ASN A 138 23.86 17.03 2.40
CA ASN A 138 22.80 16.55 3.27
C ASN A 138 22.50 15.07 3.07
N ALA A 139 21.82 14.49 4.07
CA ALA A 139 21.18 13.19 3.98
C ALA A 139 19.68 13.35 4.21
N GLY A 140 18.90 12.56 3.48
CA GLY A 140 17.44 12.66 3.45
C GLY A 140 16.80 11.32 3.79
N PHE A 141 15.70 11.36 4.55
CA PHE A 141 14.99 10.16 4.96
C PHE A 141 13.48 10.35 4.89
N LYS A 142 12.80 9.27 4.56
CA LYS A 142 11.37 9.11 4.72
C LYS A 142 11.11 7.67 5.16
N PHE A 143 10.14 7.49 6.04
CA PHE A 143 9.95 6.26 6.80
C PHE A 143 8.56 5.69 6.62
N ILE A 144 8.44 4.36 6.70
CA ILE A 144 7.18 3.64 6.85
C ILE A 144 7.37 2.54 7.89
N PHE A 145 6.34 2.18 8.65
CA PHE A 145 6.44 1.18 9.71
C PHE A 145 5.36 0.08 9.63
N PRO A 146 5.42 -0.80 8.61
CA PRO A 146 4.35 -1.77 8.33
C PRO A 146 4.10 -2.78 9.46
N THR A 147 5.10 -3.03 10.30
CA THR A 147 5.03 -4.02 11.37
C THR A 147 4.86 -3.40 12.75
N PHE A 148 4.52 -2.11 12.81
CA PHE A 148 4.14 -1.42 14.04
C PHE A 148 3.13 -2.23 14.84
N ASN A 149 3.37 -2.36 16.15
CA ASN A 149 2.56 -3.14 17.11
C ASN A 149 2.49 -4.65 16.89
N ARG A 150 3.24 -5.24 15.95
CA ARG A 150 3.18 -6.68 15.70
C ARG A 150 3.66 -7.51 16.88
N TYR A 151 4.70 -7.06 17.58
CA TYR A 151 5.29 -7.78 18.70
C TYR A 151 5.21 -7.00 20.01
N SER A 152 5.17 -5.67 19.93
CA SER A 152 5.05 -4.80 21.13
C SER A 152 3.66 -4.80 21.73
N ASN A 153 2.62 -5.16 20.94
CA ASN A 153 1.24 -5.30 21.38
C ASN A 153 0.71 -4.09 22.18
N THR A 154 1.14 -2.88 21.82
CA THR A 154 0.71 -1.68 22.54
C THR A 154 -0.75 -1.33 22.22
N ALA A 155 -1.40 -0.65 23.17
CA ALA A 155 -2.74 -0.10 22.96
C ALA A 155 -2.73 1.12 22.01
N TYR A 156 -1.59 1.77 21.81
CA TYR A 156 -1.48 2.95 20.96
C TYR A 156 -1.58 2.56 19.49
N LYS A 157 -2.57 3.10 18.75
CA LYS A 157 -2.80 2.80 17.33
C LYS A 157 -2.55 3.99 16.39
N GLY A 158 -2.15 5.14 16.93
CA GLY A 158 -1.86 6.33 16.13
C GLY A 158 -0.55 6.24 15.37
N ASN A 159 -0.30 7.24 14.52
CA ASN A 159 0.98 7.40 13.84
C ASN A 159 2.10 7.74 14.84
N LEU A 160 3.35 7.53 14.43
CA LEU A 160 4.53 7.86 15.22
C LEU A 160 5.29 9.03 14.63
N ASP A 161 6.09 9.68 15.46
CA ASP A 161 7.15 10.58 15.02
C ASP A 161 8.51 9.95 15.30
N GLY A 162 9.45 10.16 14.39
CA GLY A 162 10.85 9.77 14.52
C GLY A 162 11.71 10.98 14.85
N ILE A 163 12.12 11.11 16.11
CA ILE A 163 13.01 12.18 16.56
C ILE A 163 14.45 11.74 16.36
N ILE A 164 15.12 12.33 15.38
CA ILE A 164 16.52 12.06 15.07
C ILE A 164 17.39 12.89 16.01
N ARG A 165 18.23 12.22 16.80
CA ARG A 165 19.06 12.84 17.84
C ARG A 165 20.55 12.71 17.52
N LYS A 166 21.31 13.71 17.96
CA LYS A 166 22.77 13.63 18.11
C LYS A 166 23.13 12.75 19.31
N LEU A 167 24.41 12.41 19.42
CA LEU A 167 24.94 11.66 20.58
C LEU A 167 24.80 12.42 21.90
N ASP A 168 24.78 13.76 21.86
CA ASP A 168 24.56 14.63 23.04
C ASP A 168 23.08 14.80 23.42
N GLY A 169 22.16 14.14 22.71
CA GLY A 169 20.71 14.19 22.96
C GLY A 169 19.95 15.30 22.21
N GLY A 170 20.66 16.24 21.58
CA GLY A 170 20.06 17.33 20.81
C GLY A 170 19.28 16.83 19.59
N THR A 171 18.08 17.38 19.37
CA THR A 171 17.25 17.05 18.20
C THR A 171 17.85 17.66 16.93
N VAL A 172 17.96 16.83 15.89
CA VAL A 172 18.46 17.22 14.55
C VAL A 172 17.28 17.45 13.60
N ALA A 173 16.34 16.51 13.59
CA ALA A 173 15.18 16.51 12.72
C ALA A 173 14.07 15.66 13.31
N VAL A 174 12.83 15.88 12.87
CA VAL A 174 11.67 15.09 13.28
C VAL A 174 10.93 14.63 12.04
N ALA A 175 10.89 13.33 11.79
CA ALA A 175 10.09 12.73 10.73
C ALA A 175 8.69 12.44 11.26
N GLN A 176 7.69 13.15 10.77
CA GLN A 176 6.35 13.12 11.32
C GLN A 176 5.46 12.11 10.61
N ASN A 177 4.43 11.61 11.29
CA ASN A 177 3.38 10.78 10.69
C ASN A 177 3.87 9.45 10.08
N ILE A 178 4.79 8.77 10.75
CA ILE A 178 5.20 7.40 10.40
C ILE A 178 4.03 6.45 10.74
N GLY A 179 3.44 5.83 9.71
CA GLY A 179 2.32 4.89 9.88
C GLY A 179 2.63 3.50 9.33
N GLN A 180 1.69 2.56 9.52
CA GLN A 180 1.77 1.22 8.92
C GLN A 180 1.68 1.25 7.40
N ASN A 181 0.75 2.07 6.88
CA ASN A 181 0.45 2.20 5.45
C ASN A 181 0.68 3.63 4.95
N GLN A 182 1.34 4.46 5.75
CA GLN A 182 1.58 5.87 5.48
C GLN A 182 3.06 6.17 5.66
N TYR A 183 3.65 6.77 4.63
CA TYR A 183 5.00 7.29 4.71
C TYR A 183 5.03 8.60 5.50
N SER A 184 6.10 8.79 6.25
CA SER A 184 6.35 10.00 7.03
C SER A 184 6.51 11.25 6.17
N THR A 185 6.60 12.41 6.80
CA THR A 185 7.19 13.59 6.18
C THR A 185 8.65 13.31 5.81
N PHE A 186 9.13 13.96 4.75
CA PHE A 186 10.54 13.89 4.38
C PHE A 186 11.35 14.78 5.32
N VAL A 187 12.46 14.25 5.81
CA VAL A 187 13.42 15.00 6.62
C VAL A 187 14.77 15.02 5.95
N GLU A 188 15.43 16.16 6.05
CA GLU A 188 16.76 16.39 5.50
C GLU A 188 17.60 17.14 6.53
N PHE A 189 18.85 16.73 6.70
CA PHE A 189 19.80 17.39 7.59
C PHE A 189 21.24 17.18 7.14
N PRO A 190 22.19 18.04 7.59
CA PRO A 190 23.59 17.94 7.20
C PRO A 190 24.20 16.58 7.57
N ALA A 191 24.88 15.95 6.60
CA ALA A 191 25.59 14.70 6.81
C ALA A 191 26.97 14.88 7.45
N SER A 192 27.19 16.00 8.16
CA SER A 192 28.38 16.27 8.97
C SER A 192 28.37 15.55 10.33
N LEU A 193 27.24 14.94 10.69
CA LEU A 193 27.12 14.09 11.87
C LEU A 193 27.90 12.78 11.69
N PRO A 194 28.22 12.05 12.78
CA PRO A 194 28.73 10.69 12.68
C PRO A 194 27.82 9.86 11.75
N PRO A 195 28.37 8.93 10.97
CA PRO A 195 27.60 8.19 9.97
C PRO A 195 26.49 7.35 10.59
N ILE A 196 26.48 7.17 11.91
CA ILE A 196 25.43 6.47 12.64
C ILE A 196 24.52 7.50 13.31
N ILE A 197 23.23 7.45 12.98
CA ILE A 197 22.19 8.26 13.60
C ILE A 197 21.28 7.40 14.46
N LYS A 198 20.77 7.97 15.56
CA LYS A 198 19.76 7.36 16.41
C LYS A 198 18.45 8.13 16.24
N MET A 199 17.38 7.40 15.96
CA MET A 199 16.03 7.93 15.87
C MET A 199 15.19 7.35 17.01
N GLU A 200 14.66 8.20 17.86
CA GLU A 200 13.69 7.81 18.89
C GLU A 200 12.29 7.78 18.28
N LEU A 201 11.56 6.68 18.50
CA LEU A 201 10.17 6.54 18.07
C LEU A 201 9.21 6.90 19.19
N VAL A 202 8.36 7.89 18.93
CA VAL A 202 7.42 8.45 19.90
C VAL A 202 6.02 8.55 19.29
N LYS A 203 4.99 8.64 20.13
CA LYS A 203 3.62 8.92 19.67
C LYS A 203 3.60 10.27 18.96
N HIS A 204 2.84 10.36 17.87
CA HIS A 204 2.76 11.58 17.07
C HIS A 204 2.45 12.84 17.90
N GLY A 205 3.22 13.90 17.70
CA GLY A 205 3.05 15.19 18.39
C GLY A 205 3.52 15.21 19.85
N THR A 206 4.19 14.16 20.32
CA THR A 206 4.64 14.04 21.71
C THR A 206 6.11 13.61 21.79
N THR A 207 6.65 13.53 23.00
CA THR A 207 7.94 12.88 23.31
C THR A 207 7.77 11.53 24.00
N GLU A 208 6.52 11.07 24.15
CA GLU A 208 6.23 9.81 24.81
C GLU A 208 6.48 8.63 23.87
N SER A 209 7.17 7.60 24.35
CA SER A 209 7.29 6.35 23.60
C SER A 209 5.92 5.73 23.33
N TYR A 210 5.79 5.08 22.17
CA TYR A 210 4.62 4.28 21.86
C TYR A 210 4.52 3.00 22.71
N ILE A 211 5.65 2.53 23.25
CA ILE A 211 5.71 1.45 24.23
C ILE A 211 5.82 2.06 25.63
N PRO A 212 4.81 1.90 26.50
CA PRO A 212 4.84 2.44 27.85
C PRO A 212 6.10 2.02 28.63
N GLY A 213 6.78 2.99 29.24
CA GLY A 213 7.97 2.76 30.07
C GLY A 213 9.24 2.32 29.32
N LYS A 214 9.24 2.28 27.98
CA LYS A 214 10.40 1.83 27.19
C LYS A 214 10.69 2.81 26.06
N GLN A 215 11.88 3.40 26.05
CA GLN A 215 12.34 4.16 24.87
C GLN A 215 12.68 3.20 23.73
N VAL A 216 12.24 3.54 22.52
CA VAL A 216 12.50 2.74 21.33
C VAL A 216 13.38 3.55 20.39
N PHE A 217 14.60 3.06 20.18
CA PHE A 217 15.55 3.68 19.27
C PHE A 217 15.75 2.80 18.03
N VAL A 218 15.82 3.44 16.88
CA VAL A 218 16.23 2.87 15.61
C VAL A 218 17.62 3.43 15.28
N VAL A 219 18.56 2.54 14.99
CA VAL A 219 19.92 2.92 14.59
C VAL A 219 20.02 2.77 13.08
N MET A 220 20.49 3.81 12.41
CA MET A 220 20.58 3.85 10.94
C MET A 220 21.89 4.45 10.48
N LEU A 221 22.29 4.06 9.27
CA LEU A 221 23.44 4.65 8.59
C LEU A 221 23.01 5.86 7.76
N MET A 222 23.68 6.97 7.98
CA MET A 222 23.60 8.18 7.20
C MET A 222 24.68 8.19 6.12
N THR A 223 24.28 8.56 4.90
CA THR A 223 25.22 8.73 3.79
C THR A 223 24.97 10.08 3.16
N LYS A 224 26.06 10.83 3.00
CA LYS A 224 26.07 12.13 2.32
C LYS A 224 25.49 12.01 0.91
N ASP A 225 24.73 13.01 0.50
CA ASP A 225 24.17 13.15 -0.85
C ASP A 225 23.22 12.00 -1.24
N LYS A 226 22.55 11.39 -0.25
CA LYS A 226 21.58 10.31 -0.47
C LYS A 226 20.27 10.57 0.26
N SER A 227 19.18 10.43 -0.48
CA SER A 227 17.84 10.24 0.06
C SER A 227 17.54 8.75 0.22
N ARG A 228 16.82 8.36 1.27
CA ARG A 228 16.47 6.97 1.55
C ARG A 228 14.99 6.81 1.88
N LEU A 229 14.43 5.67 1.50
CA LEU A 229 13.09 5.22 1.87
C LEU A 229 13.24 4.03 2.82
N ILE A 230 13.25 4.32 4.12
CA ILE A 230 13.53 3.33 5.15
C ILE A 230 12.25 2.66 5.62
N VAL A 231 12.27 1.34 5.67
CA VAL A 231 11.20 0.53 6.27
C VAL A 231 11.61 0.17 7.67
N LEU A 232 10.78 0.54 8.63
CA LEU A 232 10.91 0.15 10.02
C LEU A 232 10.25 -1.22 10.23
N ASP A 233 10.93 -2.09 10.98
CA ASP A 233 10.45 -3.44 11.27
C ASP A 233 10.65 -3.82 12.74
N GLU A 234 9.56 -4.05 13.47
CA GLU A 234 9.61 -4.63 14.82
C GLU A 234 10.24 -6.02 14.73
N LYS A 235 11.20 -6.28 15.62
CA LYS A 235 11.82 -7.58 15.78
C LYS A 235 11.37 -8.19 17.09
N LYS A 236 11.26 -9.51 17.08
CA LYS A 236 11.03 -10.30 18.28
C LYS A 236 12.32 -10.96 18.76
N ASN A 237 12.39 -11.24 20.05
CA ASN A 237 13.40 -12.12 20.64
C ASN A 237 13.03 -13.61 20.43
N ASP A 238 13.84 -14.51 20.98
CA ASP A 238 13.62 -15.95 20.87
C ASP A 238 12.34 -16.43 21.56
N SER A 239 11.84 -15.69 22.57
CA SER A 239 10.55 -15.96 23.21
C SER A 239 9.34 -15.39 22.45
N GLY A 240 9.58 -14.74 21.29
CA GLY A 240 8.53 -14.18 20.44
C GLY A 240 8.02 -12.80 20.87
N GLN A 241 8.59 -12.20 21.90
CA GLN A 241 8.24 -10.86 22.41
C GLN A 241 9.06 -9.76 21.74
N PHE A 242 8.55 -8.51 21.76
CA PHE A 242 9.26 -7.36 21.22
C PHE A 242 10.69 -7.21 21.76
N SER A 243 11.64 -7.10 20.85
CA SER A 243 13.06 -6.88 21.14
C SER A 243 13.47 -5.46 20.78
N SER A 244 13.35 -5.11 19.50
CA SER A 244 13.86 -3.86 18.91
C SER A 244 13.08 -3.47 17.66
N VAL A 245 13.43 -2.32 17.07
CA VAL A 245 12.99 -1.91 15.74
C VAL A 245 14.21 -1.77 14.84
N ASP A 246 14.18 -2.46 13.71
CA ASP A 246 15.21 -2.39 12.67
C ASP A 246 14.84 -1.34 11.62
N GLY A 247 15.83 -0.59 11.14
CA GLY A 247 15.69 0.43 10.10
C GLY A 247 16.72 0.27 8.98
N SER A 248 17.25 -0.94 8.79
CA SER A 248 18.29 -1.21 7.79
C SER A 248 17.78 -1.36 6.35
N LEU A 249 16.47 -1.58 6.17
CA LEU A 249 15.89 -1.82 4.85
C LEU A 249 15.60 -0.51 4.11
N ASN A 250 16.26 -0.31 2.96
CA ASN A 250 16.02 0.81 2.05
C ASN A 250 15.29 0.32 0.78
N LEU A 251 14.09 0.84 0.51
CA LEU A 251 13.30 0.44 -0.68
C LEU A 251 13.96 0.85 -2.00
N LEU A 252 14.79 1.89 -2.00
CA LEU A 252 15.50 2.35 -3.21
C LEU A 252 16.51 1.33 -3.73
N ASP A 253 16.90 0.34 -2.92
CA ASP A 253 17.80 -0.73 -3.36
C ASP A 253 17.08 -1.75 -4.25
N PHE A 254 15.75 -1.68 -4.34
CA PHE A 254 14.89 -2.69 -5.00
C PHE A 254 13.95 -2.11 -6.05
N PHE A 255 13.65 -0.82 -5.99
CA PHE A 255 12.67 -0.16 -6.84
C PHE A 255 13.23 1.12 -7.47
N GLU A 256 12.82 1.35 -8.71
CA GLU A 256 13.01 2.62 -9.43
C GLU A 256 11.70 3.44 -9.32
N PHE A 257 11.85 4.76 -9.13
CA PHE A 257 10.78 5.71 -8.78
C PHE A 257 10.71 6.90 -9.75
#